data_AF-A0A235IHT3-F1
#
_entry.id   AF-A0A235IHT3-F1
#
_cell.length_a   1.000
_cell.length_b   1.000
_cell.length_c   1.000
_cell.angle_alpha   90.00
_cell.angle_beta   90.00
_cell.angle_gamma   90.00
#
_symmetry.space_group_name_H-M   'P 1'
#
loop_
_entity.id
_entity.type
_entity.pdbx_description
1 polymer ?
#
loop_
_entity_poly.entity_id
_entity_poly.type
_entity_poly.pdbx_seq_one_letter_code
_entity_poly.pdbx_strand_id
1 'polypeptide(L)'
;MKVRGIKRGQNIEILEQLNNIPDGTEIIIDLEFIEKEICEPKVNLTEEERLAKLNKLFGVWKNQPDLTEIFVEVDQQRHTYQGRSIDSIDNQDNG
;
A
#
# COMPACT_ATOMS: atom_id res chain seq x y z
N MET A 1 18.00 26.11 -24.04
CA MET A 1 18.04 25.10 -25.13
C MET A 1 17.47 23.81 -24.57
N LYS A 2 16.64 23.06 -25.31
CA LYS A 2 16.10 21.76 -24.85
C LYS A 2 16.73 20.65 -25.70
N VAL A 3 17.49 19.76 -25.07
CA VAL A 3 18.18 18.64 -25.70
C VAL A 3 17.49 17.33 -25.34
N ARG A 4 17.48 16.35 -26.24
CA ARG A 4 16.87 15.03 -25.96
C ARG A 4 17.90 14.10 -25.33
N GLY A 5 17.43 13.29 -24.38
CA GLY A 5 18.24 12.25 -23.77
C GLY A 5 17.41 11.04 -23.34
N ILE A 6 18.12 9.97 -22.96
CA ILE A 6 17.55 8.73 -22.46
C ILE A 6 18.07 8.49 -21.04
N LYS A 7 17.15 8.26 -20.09
CA LYS A 7 17.53 7.81 -18.74
C LYS A 7 17.86 6.32 -18.77
N ARG A 8 19.07 5.94 -18.36
CA ARG A 8 19.50 4.55 -18.14
C ARG A 8 20.01 4.38 -16.72
N GLY A 9 19.22 3.70 -15.87
CA GLY A 9 19.56 3.58 -14.45
C GLY A 9 19.63 4.96 -13.79
N GLN A 10 20.81 5.32 -13.28
CA GLN A 10 21.11 6.63 -12.68
C GLN A 10 21.74 7.63 -13.66
N ASN A 11 22.00 7.24 -14.90
CA ASN A 11 22.65 8.07 -15.90
C ASN A 11 21.63 8.66 -16.89
N ILE A 12 21.92 9.85 -17.41
CA ILE A 12 21.20 10.47 -18.53
C ILE A 12 22.17 10.52 -19.72
N GLU A 13 21.83 9.83 -20.80
CA GLU A 13 22.57 9.88 -22.07
C GLU A 13 21.98 10.97 -22.96
N ILE A 14 22.75 12.00 -23.31
CA ILE A 14 22.34 13.04 -24.25
C ILE A 14 22.61 12.53 -25.67
N LEU A 15 21.59 12.57 -26.53
CA LEU A 15 21.68 12.02 -27.90
C LEU A 15 22.31 13.01 -28.90
N GLU A 16 22.40 14.28 -28.50
CA GLU A 16 22.93 15.36 -29.32
C GLU A 16 24.42 15.56 -29.04
N GLN A 17 25.20 15.81 -30.09
CA GLN A 17 26.63 16.10 -29.97
C GLN A 17 26.85 17.45 -29.27
N LEU A 18 27.46 17.43 -28.09
CA LEU A 18 27.84 18.62 -27.32
C LEU A 18 29.18 19.20 -27.82
N ASN A 19 29.25 19.57 -29.10
CA ASN A 19 30.51 19.97 -29.77
C ASN A 19 31.16 21.25 -29.22
N ASN A 20 30.44 22.04 -28.43
CA ASN A 20 30.92 23.33 -27.89
C ASN A 20 31.22 23.28 -26.38
N ILE A 21 31.24 22.10 -25.77
CA ILE A 21 31.54 21.93 -24.34
C ILE A 21 32.87 21.19 -24.21
N PRO A 22 33.96 21.87 -23.82
CA PRO A 22 35.25 21.22 -23.60
C PRO A 22 35.21 20.15 -22.51
N ASP A 23 36.07 19.14 -22.61
CA ASP A 23 36.23 18.12 -21.57
C ASP A 23 36.60 18.76 -20.22
N GLY A 24 35.96 18.29 -19.15
CA GLY A 24 36.15 18.81 -17.79
C GLY A 24 35.32 20.06 -17.46
N THR A 25 34.48 20.54 -18.37
CA THR A 25 33.57 21.65 -18.09
C THR A 25 32.41 21.20 -17.19
N GLU A 26 32.21 21.90 -16.08
CA GLU A 26 31.04 21.72 -15.24
C GLU A 26 29.78 22.23 -15.95
N ILE A 27 28.72 21.43 -15.97
CA ILE A 27 27.46 21.74 -16.63
C ILE A 27 26.34 21.63 -15.60
N ILE A 28 25.53 22.68 -15.49
CA ILE A 28 24.34 22.71 -14.63
C ILE A 28 23.14 22.34 -15.50
N ILE A 29 22.38 21.33 -15.08
CA ILE A 29 21.19 20.85 -15.78
C ILE A 29 19.97 21.12 -14.91
N ASP A 30 19.09 22.00 -15.39
CA ASP A 30 17.79 22.22 -14.77
C ASP A 30 16.82 21.11 -15.21
N LEU A 31 16.41 20.29 -14.25
CA LEU A 31 15.44 19.22 -14.46
C LEU A 31 14.07 19.72 -14.00
N GLU A 32 13.15 19.86 -14.95
CA GLU A 32 11.74 20.12 -14.65
C GLU A 32 10.97 18.81 -14.80
N PHE A 33 10.33 18.37 -13.72
CA PHE A 33 9.42 17.23 -13.77
C PHE A 33 8.17 17.66 -14.52
N ILE A 34 8.07 17.23 -15.78
CA ILE A 34 6.79 17.28 -16.48
C ILE A 34 5.95 16.19 -15.84
N GLU A 35 5.08 16.58 -14.91
CA GLU A 35 3.93 15.79 -14.47
C GLU A 35 2.98 15.60 -15.66
N LYS A 36 3.42 14.89 -16.69
CA LYS A 36 2.47 14.07 -17.41
C LYS A 36 2.12 13.01 -16.38
N GLU A 37 0.96 13.16 -15.75
CA GLU A 37 0.26 12.03 -15.17
C GLU A 37 0.54 10.87 -16.10
N ILE A 38 1.27 9.87 -15.60
CA ILE A 38 1.22 8.57 -16.20
C ILE A 38 -0.24 8.23 -16.01
N CYS A 39 -1.07 8.57 -17.00
CA CYS A 39 -2.39 8.04 -17.14
C CYS A 39 -2.12 6.56 -17.30
N GLU A 40 -1.99 5.86 -16.17
CA GLU A 40 -2.26 4.44 -16.15
C GLU A 40 -3.55 4.32 -16.94
N PRO A 41 -3.57 3.55 -18.03
CA PRO A 41 -4.79 3.40 -18.79
C PRO A 41 -5.84 3.04 -17.74
N LYS A 42 -6.88 3.86 -17.61
CA LYS A 42 -7.99 3.56 -16.71
C LYS A 42 -8.52 2.24 -17.21
N VAL A 43 -8.02 1.14 -16.64
CA VAL A 43 -8.45 -0.19 -17.00
C VAL A 43 -9.87 -0.21 -16.48
N ASN A 44 -10.82 -0.08 -17.41
CA ASN A 44 -12.23 -0.24 -17.13
C ASN A 44 -12.43 -1.72 -16.83
N LEU A 45 -12.01 -2.13 -15.64
CA LEU A 45 -12.24 -3.45 -15.11
C LEU A 45 -13.75 -3.59 -14.91
N THR A 46 -14.30 -4.72 -15.37
CA THR A 46 -15.68 -5.07 -15.02
C THR A 46 -15.80 -5.30 -13.50
N GLU A 47 -17.02 -5.35 -12.98
CA GLU A 47 -17.24 -5.61 -11.55
C GLU A 47 -16.62 -6.95 -11.12
N GLU A 48 -16.68 -7.97 -11.98
CA GLU A 48 -16.08 -9.28 -11.77
C GLU A 48 -14.56 -9.22 -11.73
N GLU A 49 -13.93 -8.47 -12.63
CA GLU A 49 -12.47 -8.32 -12.67
C GLU A 49 -11.95 -7.50 -11.48
N ARG A 50 -12.71 -6.47 -11.07
CA ARG A 50 -12.44 -5.73 -9.82
C ARG A 50 -12.55 -6.66 -8.62
N LEU A 51 -13.62 -7.44 -8.53
CA LEU A 51 -13.82 -8.39 -7.44
C LEU A 51 -12.73 -9.47 -7.43
N ALA A 52 -12.30 -9.98 -8.57
CA ALA A 52 -11.21 -10.94 -8.68
C ALA A 52 -9.87 -10.33 -8.23
N LYS A 53 -9.59 -9.08 -8.61
CA LYS A 53 -8.38 -8.35 -8.16
C LYS A 53 -8.41 -8.11 -6.65
N LEU A 54 -9.56 -7.72 -6.11
CA LEU A 54 -9.76 -7.56 -4.67
C LEU A 54 -9.63 -8.90 -3.94
N ASN A 55 -10.19 -9.99 -4.46
CA ASN A 55 -10.03 -11.32 -3.89
C ASN A 55 -8.59 -11.85 -4.01
N LYS A 56 -7.83 -11.44 -5.03
CA LYS A 56 -6.40 -11.75 -5.08
C LYS A 56 -5.60 -10.97 -4.04
N LEU A 57 -5.98 -9.72 -3.78
CA LEU A 57 -5.30 -8.83 -2.84
C LEU A 57 -5.67 -9.11 -1.37
N PHE A 58 -6.94 -9.41 -1.12
CA PHE A 58 -7.55 -9.55 0.20
C PHE A 58 -8.13 -10.94 0.47
N GLY A 59 -8.38 -11.74 -0.55
CA GLY A 59 -9.19 -12.97 -0.48
C GLY A 59 -8.40 -14.25 -0.26
N VAL A 60 -7.34 -14.22 0.54
CA VAL A 60 -6.72 -15.45 1.07
C VAL A 60 -7.40 -15.92 2.37
N TRP A 61 -8.44 -15.23 2.83
CA TRP A 61 -9.05 -15.46 4.14
C TRP A 61 -10.11 -16.59 4.11
N LYS A 62 -10.54 -17.02 2.92
CA LYS A 62 -11.50 -18.12 2.78
C LYS A 62 -10.76 -19.46 2.92
N ASN A 63 -11.21 -20.30 3.87
CA ASN A 63 -10.64 -21.62 4.17
C ASN A 63 -9.23 -21.59 4.80
N GLN A 64 -8.91 -20.59 5.64
CA GLN A 64 -7.69 -20.65 6.45
C GLN A 64 -7.95 -21.43 7.75
N PRO A 65 -7.32 -22.60 7.94
CA PRO A 65 -7.51 -23.42 9.15
C PRO A 65 -7.09 -22.65 10.40
N ASP A 66 -6.01 -21.86 10.33
CA ASP A 66 -5.53 -21.05 11.45
C ASP A 66 -6.58 -20.02 11.93
N LEU A 67 -7.31 -19.38 11.01
CA LEU A 67 -8.41 -18.49 11.37
C LEU A 67 -9.57 -19.27 12.01
N THR A 68 -9.84 -20.48 11.53
CA THR A 68 -10.88 -21.35 12.10
C THR A 68 -10.54 -21.72 13.54
N GLU A 69 -9.30 -22.10 13.80
CA GLU A 69 -8.81 -22.44 15.14
C GLU A 69 -8.91 -21.24 16.10
N ILE A 70 -8.48 -20.05 15.66
CA ILE A 70 -8.59 -18.81 16.45
C ILE A 70 -10.06 -18.51 16.81
N PHE A 71 -10.99 -18.63 15.86
CA PHE A 71 -12.41 -18.37 16.14
C PHE A 71 -13.02 -19.41 17.10
N VAL A 72 -12.62 -20.68 16.99
CA VAL A 72 -13.04 -21.73 17.94
C VAL A 72 -12.50 -21.45 19.34
N GLU A 73 -11.23 -21.05 19.46
CA GLU A 73 -10.63 -20.70 20.75
C GLU A 73 -11.35 -19.50 21.39
N VAL A 74 -11.59 -18.43 20.62
CA VAL A 74 -12.32 -17.25 21.10
C VAL A 74 -13.73 -17.61 21.55
N ASP A 75 -14.42 -18.47 20.81
CA ASP A 75 -15.76 -18.96 21.17
C ASP A 75 -15.74 -19.73 22.50
N GLN A 76 -14.77 -20.63 22.66
CA GLN A 76 -14.61 -21.40 23.88
C GLN A 76 -14.26 -20.52 25.09
N GLN A 77 -13.44 -19.49 24.91
CA GLN A 77 -13.13 -18.51 25.95
C GLN A 77 -14.38 -17.71 26.36
N ARG A 78 -15.22 -17.30 25.39
CA ARG A 78 -16.48 -16.59 25.68
C ARG A 78 -17.47 -17.47 26.44
N HIS A 79 -17.57 -18.75 26.09
CA HIS A 79 -18.44 -19.70 26.77
C HIS A 79 -17.94 -20.07 28.18
N THR A 80 -16.64 -20.00 28.43
CA THR A 80 -16.05 -20.25 29.75
C THR A 80 -16.11 -19.00 30.65
N TYR A 81 -16.21 -17.82 30.06
CA TYR A 81 -16.25 -16.57 30.79
C TYR A 81 -17.58 -16.37 31.53
N GLN A 82 -17.55 -16.43 32.85
CA GLN A 82 -18.73 -16.30 33.73
C GLN A 82 -19.14 -14.84 33.99
N GLY A 83 -18.65 -13.88 33.22
CA GLY A 83 -18.84 -12.45 33.49
C GLY A 83 -17.85 -11.89 34.51
N ARG A 84 -17.89 -10.57 34.74
CA ARG A 84 -17.20 -9.94 35.89
C ARG A 84 -18.15 -9.93 37.07
N SER A 85 -17.62 -10.12 38.27
CA SER A 85 -18.38 -9.84 39.50
C SER A 85 -18.78 -8.35 39.46
N ILE A 86 -20.10 -8.11 39.47
CA ILE A 86 -20.64 -6.78 39.68
C ILE A 86 -20.84 -6.63 41.19
N ASP A 87 -20.12 -5.70 41.81
CA ASP A 87 -20.39 -5.35 43.20
C ASP A 87 -21.83 -4.83 43.28
N SER A 88 -22.66 -5.54 44.06
CA SER A 88 -24.04 -5.10 44.27
C SER A 88 -24.04 -3.81 45.07
N ILE A 89 -24.66 -2.77 44.50
CA ILE A 89 -24.82 -1.45 45.13
C ILE A 89 -25.74 -1.54 46.37
N ASP A 90 -26.46 -2.66 46.54
CA ASP A 90 -27.42 -2.87 47.63
C ASP A 90 -26.78 -3.23 48.99
N ASN A 91 -25.46 -3.43 49.07
CA ASN A 91 -24.77 -3.78 50.33
C ASN A 91 -24.15 -2.57 51.06
N GLN A 92 -24.47 -1.34 50.66
CA GLN A 92 -24.09 -0.13 51.39
C GLN A 92 -25.29 0.50 52.10
N ASP A 93 -25.86 -0.18 53.08
CA ASP A 93 -26.62 0.50 54.14
C ASP A 93 -26.64 -0.33 55.43
N ASN A 94 -25.56 -0.23 56.19
CA ASN A 94 -25.56 -0.52 57.64
C ASN A 94 -25.09 0.76 58.34
N GLY A 95 -26.02 1.69 58.54
CA GLY A 95 -25.93 2.78 59.51
C GLY A 95 -26.64 2.40 60.81
#